data_AF-A0A6A7GAB5-F1
#
_entry.id   AF-A0A6A7GAB5-F1
#
_cell.length_a   1.000
_cell.length_b   1.000
_cell.length_c   1.000
_cell.angle_alpha   90.00
_cell.angle_beta   90.00
_cell.angle_gamma   90.00
#
_symmetry.space_group_name_H-M   'P 1'
#
loop_
_entity.id
_entity.type
_entity.pdbx_description
1 polymer ?
#
loop_
_entity_poly.entity_id
_entity_poly.type
_entity_poly.pdbx_seq_one_letter_code
_entity_poly.pdbx_strand_id
1 'polypeptide(L)'
;KIEFALPQELSDKENIEIAKEYAREMFGKDFVYSLAIHKKVAMNGELNNIHCHIIFSERKLDGIERNEELLFKRSNKKNPSLGGAMKDRKWQNKTQLYKIRQSLEKVINKRLSKKGIELISCKSLKAQRNEALEEGDYLKAEMLNREPINISSKILKEEYNKLSDFGKAKLSHFELCKKIKKIKEEEYKIKSTEDEQLNKKEFLTEELEKVQASLGNIALIQEEALELVSKGKYRSSLKEFEVLSIQKAFISKDEFSLLRLRYQELKRYLDDFNTNKYIQSEIEEAKEKVKEKYIVKENKLLNKLVRIEEKEDRTNECC
;
A
#
# COMPACT_ATOMS: atom_id res chain seq x y z
N LYS A 1 28.34 15.48 -15.85
CA LYS A 1 27.83 14.09 -15.98
C LYS A 1 26.89 13.79 -14.82
N ILE A 2 25.83 13.04 -15.06
CA ILE A 2 24.97 12.43 -14.05
C ILE A 2 25.07 10.91 -14.23
N GLU A 3 25.10 10.16 -13.12
CA GLU A 3 25.10 8.70 -13.12
C GLU A 3 24.15 8.19 -12.04
N PHE A 4 23.33 7.20 -12.39
CA PHE A 4 22.37 6.61 -11.46
C PHE A 4 22.07 5.16 -11.80
N ALA A 5 21.72 4.39 -10.77
CA ALA A 5 21.25 3.01 -10.89
C ALA A 5 19.79 2.98 -11.35
N LEU A 6 19.43 1.90 -12.05
CA LEU A 6 18.08 1.61 -12.51
C LEU A 6 17.58 0.30 -11.84
N PRO A 7 16.29 0.20 -11.48
CA PRO A 7 15.76 -0.99 -10.81
C PRO A 7 15.85 -2.24 -11.69
N GLN A 8 16.30 -3.36 -11.11
CA GLN A 8 16.40 -4.64 -11.80
C GLN A 8 15.04 -5.31 -11.98
N GLU A 9 14.10 -5.01 -11.11
CA GLU A 9 12.72 -5.50 -11.10
C GLU A 9 11.90 -4.97 -12.29
N LEU A 10 12.43 -3.97 -13.00
CA LEU A 10 11.83 -3.38 -14.18
C LEU A 10 12.47 -3.94 -15.46
N SER A 11 11.64 -4.07 -16.50
CA SER A 11 12.11 -4.48 -17.81
C SER A 11 13.06 -3.45 -18.42
N ASP A 12 13.91 -3.89 -19.37
CA ASP A 12 14.84 -3.00 -20.08
C ASP A 12 14.09 -1.84 -20.77
N LYS A 13 12.89 -2.08 -21.31
CA LYS A 13 12.04 -1.06 -21.92
C LYS A 13 11.61 0.00 -20.90
N GLU A 14 11.16 -0.42 -19.72
CA GLU A 14 10.75 0.50 -18.66
C GLU A 14 11.93 1.33 -18.14
N ASN A 15 13.08 0.70 -17.99
CA ASN A 15 14.32 1.37 -17.60
C ASN A 15 14.78 2.40 -18.65
N ILE A 16 14.64 2.10 -19.95
CA ILE A 16 14.87 3.06 -21.04
C ILE A 16 13.88 4.24 -20.94
N GLU A 17 12.60 3.97 -20.68
CA GLU A 17 11.59 5.02 -20.55
C GLU A 17 11.85 5.93 -19.35
N ILE A 18 12.24 5.37 -18.19
CA ILE A 18 12.66 6.13 -17.00
C ILE A 18 13.81 7.06 -17.34
N ALA A 19 14.88 6.54 -17.95
CA ALA A 19 16.05 7.35 -18.29
C ALA A 19 15.70 8.47 -19.29
N LYS A 20 14.86 8.18 -20.29
CA LYS A 20 14.40 9.18 -21.27
C LYS A 20 13.47 10.22 -20.64
N GLU A 21 12.56 9.82 -19.75
CA GLU A 21 11.65 10.73 -19.02
C GLU A 21 12.46 11.66 -18.12
N TYR A 22 13.36 11.09 -17.31
CA TYR A 22 14.24 11.84 -16.43
C TYR A 22 15.13 12.84 -17.18
N ALA A 23 15.76 12.43 -18.29
CA ALA A 23 16.58 13.32 -19.10
C ALA A 23 15.75 14.47 -19.70
N ARG A 24 14.52 14.18 -20.16
CA ARG A 24 13.60 15.22 -20.67
C ARG A 24 13.19 16.20 -19.56
N GLU A 25 12.90 15.74 -18.35
CA GLU A 25 12.59 16.62 -17.21
C GLU A 25 13.77 17.53 -16.84
N MET A 26 14.99 17.00 -16.89
CA MET A 26 16.18 17.74 -16.42
C MET A 26 16.75 18.71 -17.45
N PHE A 27 16.75 18.34 -18.72
CA PHE A 27 17.43 19.09 -19.77
C PHE A 27 16.45 19.72 -20.76
N GLY A 28 15.29 19.10 -20.98
CA GLY A 28 14.28 19.59 -21.91
C GLY A 28 14.87 19.88 -23.30
N LYS A 29 14.48 21.03 -23.87
CA LYS A 29 15.07 21.58 -25.10
C LYS A 29 16.16 22.62 -24.80
N ASP A 30 16.41 22.91 -23.52
CA ASP A 30 17.29 23.98 -23.07
C ASP A 30 18.76 23.56 -23.05
N PHE A 31 19.06 22.27 -23.02
CA PHE A 31 20.42 21.75 -22.93
C PHE A 31 20.65 20.58 -23.89
N VAL A 32 21.85 20.50 -24.44
CA VAL A 32 22.31 19.35 -25.22
C VAL A 32 22.79 18.26 -24.27
N TYR A 33 22.30 17.03 -24.46
CA TYR A 33 22.69 15.87 -23.66
C TYR A 33 22.68 14.58 -24.49
N SER A 34 23.49 13.63 -24.03
CA SER A 34 23.52 12.25 -24.52
C SER A 34 23.40 11.31 -23.31
N LEU A 35 22.65 10.22 -23.47
CA LEU A 35 22.48 9.21 -22.44
C LEU A 35 22.87 7.83 -22.96
N ALA A 36 23.42 7.00 -22.08
CA ALA A 36 23.74 5.60 -22.33
C ALA A 36 23.36 4.75 -21.13
N ILE A 37 22.70 3.62 -21.37
CA ILE A 37 22.32 2.66 -20.33
C ILE A 37 23.22 1.44 -20.48
N HIS A 38 23.84 1.05 -19.38
CA HIS A 38 24.67 -0.14 -19.30
C HIS A 38 23.99 -1.19 -18.43
N LYS A 39 24.09 -2.44 -18.87
CA LYS A 39 23.67 -3.63 -18.13
C LYS A 39 24.87 -4.55 -18.05
N LYS A 40 25.38 -4.76 -16.83
CA LYS A 40 26.48 -5.69 -16.56
C LYS A 40 26.04 -6.65 -15.48
N VAL A 41 26.40 -7.92 -15.62
CA VAL A 41 26.26 -8.89 -14.53
C VAL A 41 27.10 -8.39 -13.35
N ALA A 42 26.49 -8.32 -12.18
CA ALA A 42 27.14 -7.92 -10.94
C ALA A 42 28.19 -8.96 -10.54
N MET A 43 29.13 -8.58 -9.66
CA MET A 43 30.24 -9.45 -9.27
C MET A 43 29.78 -10.76 -8.60
N ASN A 44 28.58 -10.80 -8.02
CA ASN A 44 27.98 -11.98 -7.43
C ASN A 44 27.26 -12.89 -8.44
N GLY A 45 27.20 -12.56 -9.73
CA GLY A 45 26.60 -13.38 -10.79
C GLY A 45 25.08 -13.42 -10.84
N GLU A 46 24.39 -13.03 -9.76
CA GLU A 46 22.93 -13.19 -9.61
C GLU A 46 22.14 -11.95 -10.07
N LEU A 47 22.74 -10.77 -9.98
CA LEU A 47 22.05 -9.50 -10.23
C LEU A 47 22.67 -8.76 -11.41
N ASN A 48 21.88 -7.94 -12.09
CA ASN A 48 22.35 -7.03 -13.12
C ASN A 48 22.54 -5.64 -12.52
N ASN A 49 23.75 -5.10 -12.62
CA ASN A 49 24.01 -3.70 -12.35
C ASN A 49 23.57 -2.86 -13.56
N ILE A 50 22.29 -2.51 -13.60
CA ILE A 50 21.71 -1.62 -14.60
C ILE A 50 21.92 -0.17 -14.15
N HIS A 51 22.59 0.64 -14.97
CA HIS A 51 22.84 2.04 -14.65
C HIS A 51 22.87 2.91 -15.89
N CYS A 52 22.53 4.18 -15.72
CA CYS A 52 22.49 5.18 -16.79
C CYS A 52 23.59 6.22 -16.57
N HIS A 53 24.31 6.55 -17.65
CA HIS A 53 25.19 7.71 -17.75
C HIS A 53 24.49 8.79 -18.58
N ILE A 54 24.46 10.03 -18.07
CA ILE A 54 24.06 11.19 -18.85
C ILE A 54 25.21 12.20 -18.90
N ILE A 55 25.66 12.49 -20.11
CA ILE A 55 26.63 13.55 -20.39
C ILE A 55 25.85 14.73 -20.96
N PHE A 56 26.05 15.93 -20.43
CA PHE A 56 25.32 17.12 -20.86
C PHE A 56 26.21 18.35 -20.85
N SER A 57 25.85 19.33 -21.67
CA SER A 57 26.46 20.66 -21.66
C SER A 57 25.74 21.55 -20.65
N GLU A 58 26.49 22.25 -19.79
CA GLU A 58 25.92 23.28 -18.90
C GLU A 58 25.53 24.57 -19.64
N ARG A 59 25.82 24.68 -20.94
CA ARG A 59 25.44 25.83 -21.77
C ARG A 59 23.99 25.72 -22.16
N LYS A 60 23.22 26.75 -21.81
CA LYS A 60 21.81 26.84 -22.16
C LYS A 60 21.67 27.26 -23.63
N LEU A 61 20.88 26.53 -24.39
CA LEU A 61 20.46 26.91 -25.74
C LEU A 61 19.51 28.10 -25.63
N ASP A 62 19.88 29.19 -26.30
CA ASP A 62 19.16 30.47 -26.29
C ASP A 62 18.48 30.77 -27.64
N GLY A 63 18.43 29.78 -28.54
CA GLY A 63 17.84 29.90 -29.88
C GLY A 63 18.75 30.58 -30.90
N ILE A 64 19.96 31.02 -30.52
CA ILE A 64 20.92 31.62 -31.44
C ILE A 64 21.79 30.52 -32.05
N GLU A 65 21.74 30.40 -33.36
CA GLU A 65 22.59 29.49 -34.12
C GLU A 65 24.06 29.90 -34.03
N ARG A 66 24.92 28.95 -33.68
CA ARG A 66 26.36 29.16 -33.53
C ARG A 66 27.09 27.96 -34.11
N ASN A 67 28.20 28.21 -34.80
CA ASN A 67 29.12 27.15 -35.15
C ASN A 67 29.86 26.62 -33.90
N GLU A 68 30.55 25.48 -34.07
CA GLU A 68 31.26 24.80 -32.99
C GLU A 68 32.31 25.69 -32.32
N GLU A 69 33.03 26.48 -33.11
CA GLU A 69 34.06 27.41 -32.62
C GLU A 69 33.50 28.51 -31.71
N LEU A 70 32.29 29.00 -32.00
CA LEU A 70 31.68 30.08 -31.25
C LEU A 70 30.91 29.56 -30.04
N LEU A 71 30.22 28.42 -30.15
CA LEU A 71 29.35 27.86 -29.12
C LEU A 71 30.04 27.77 -27.75
N PHE A 72 31.31 27.35 -27.74
CA PHE A 72 32.10 27.15 -26.53
C PHE A 72 32.97 28.33 -26.12
N LYS A 73 32.93 29.47 -26.83
CA LYS A 73 33.60 30.71 -26.38
C LYS A 73 32.94 31.30 -25.13
N ARG A 74 33.57 32.33 -24.56
CA ARG A 74 32.98 33.12 -23.47
C ARG A 74 31.69 33.77 -23.98
N SER A 75 30.64 33.75 -23.16
CA SER A 75 29.38 34.40 -23.50
C SER A 75 29.51 35.92 -23.49
N ASN A 76 28.97 36.59 -24.51
CA ASN A 76 28.88 38.04 -24.57
C ASN A 76 27.47 38.48 -24.19
N LYS A 77 27.28 39.00 -22.96
CA LYS A 77 25.96 39.43 -22.48
C LYS A 77 25.41 40.66 -23.22
N LYS A 78 26.30 41.52 -23.73
CA LYS A 78 25.89 42.74 -24.45
C LYS A 78 25.45 42.44 -25.88
N ASN A 79 26.10 41.46 -26.51
CA ASN A 79 25.73 40.99 -27.84
C ASN A 79 25.85 39.44 -27.91
N PRO A 80 24.79 38.69 -27.56
CA PRO A 80 24.82 37.23 -27.47
C PRO A 80 25.19 36.50 -28.76
N SER A 81 24.97 37.12 -29.92
CA SER A 81 25.33 36.57 -31.24
C SER A 81 26.84 36.58 -31.51
N LEU A 82 27.60 37.47 -30.84
CA LEU A 82 29.05 37.60 -30.99
C LEU A 82 29.84 36.83 -29.92
N GLY A 83 29.19 35.98 -29.14
CA GLY A 83 29.83 35.17 -28.10
C GLY A 83 29.24 33.77 -28.00
N GLY A 84 29.81 32.96 -27.12
CA GLY A 84 29.32 31.60 -26.90
C GLY A 84 28.03 31.52 -26.07
N ALA A 85 27.39 30.36 -26.07
CA ALA A 85 26.17 30.13 -25.29
C ALA A 85 26.45 30.23 -23.79
N MET A 86 25.59 30.90 -23.02
CA MET A 86 25.82 31.14 -21.60
C MET A 86 25.71 29.85 -20.78
N LYS A 87 26.65 29.62 -19.85
CA LYS A 87 26.51 28.55 -18.86
C LYS A 87 25.41 28.91 -17.86
N ASP A 88 24.50 27.97 -17.60
CA ASP A 88 23.52 28.10 -16.54
C ASP A 88 24.16 27.79 -15.18
N ARG A 89 24.21 28.80 -14.30
CA ARG A 89 24.85 28.70 -12.98
C ARG A 89 24.11 27.77 -12.04
N LYS A 90 22.86 27.37 -12.34
CA LYS A 90 22.12 26.41 -11.49
C LYS A 90 22.87 25.10 -11.33
N TRP A 91 23.61 24.65 -12.36
CA TRP A 91 24.37 23.41 -12.34
C TRP A 91 25.55 23.41 -11.35
N GLN A 92 25.98 24.59 -10.90
CA GLN A 92 27.04 24.77 -9.90
C GLN A 92 26.48 24.91 -8.48
N ASN A 93 25.15 25.00 -8.31
CA ASN A 93 24.53 25.16 -7.01
C ASN A 93 24.32 23.81 -6.32
N LYS A 94 24.73 23.69 -5.05
CA LYS A 94 24.49 22.47 -4.24
C LYS A 94 23.01 22.12 -4.12
N THR A 95 22.11 23.11 -4.12
CA THR A 95 20.66 22.85 -4.06
C THR A 95 20.14 22.11 -5.29
N GLN A 96 20.82 22.27 -6.43
CA GLN A 96 20.47 21.56 -7.67
C GLN A 96 20.69 20.06 -7.55
N LEU A 97 21.69 19.61 -6.76
CA LEU A 97 21.90 18.19 -6.50
C LEU A 97 20.69 17.52 -5.84
N TYR A 98 20.04 18.20 -4.90
CA TYR A 98 18.84 17.68 -4.26
C TYR A 98 17.67 17.57 -5.24
N LYS A 99 17.48 18.58 -6.10
CA LYS A 99 16.46 18.55 -7.17
C LYS A 99 16.68 17.40 -8.15
N ILE A 100 17.93 17.19 -8.55
CA ILE A 100 18.36 16.08 -9.42
C ILE A 100 17.97 14.73 -8.80
N ARG A 101 18.25 14.54 -7.50
CA ARG A 101 17.93 13.30 -6.77
C ARG A 101 16.43 13.10 -6.57
N GLN A 102 15.70 14.15 -6.19
CA GLN A 102 14.26 14.10 -5.97
C GLN A 102 13.46 13.86 -7.25
N SER A 103 13.85 14.50 -8.36
CA SER A 103 13.23 14.23 -9.68
C SER A 103 13.46 12.77 -10.09
N LEU A 104 14.67 12.23 -9.87
CA LEU A 104 14.95 10.83 -10.19
C LEU A 104 14.10 9.87 -9.35
N GLU A 105 14.04 10.09 -8.03
CA GLU A 105 13.18 9.33 -7.11
C GLU A 105 11.73 9.33 -7.59
N LYS A 106 11.19 10.50 -7.94
CA LYS A 106 9.81 10.64 -8.44
C LYS A 106 9.56 9.85 -9.72
N VAL A 107 10.46 9.95 -10.71
CA VAL A 107 10.31 9.25 -12.00
C VAL A 107 10.36 7.74 -11.81
N ILE A 108 11.27 7.24 -10.96
CA ILE A 108 11.38 5.81 -10.67
C ILE A 108 10.15 5.32 -9.88
N ASN A 109 9.77 6.01 -8.80
CA ASN A 109 8.65 5.61 -7.94
C ASN A 109 7.31 5.61 -8.67
N LYS A 110 7.13 6.46 -9.68
CA LYS A 110 5.96 6.43 -10.57
C LYS A 110 5.80 5.09 -11.32
N ARG A 111 6.90 4.38 -11.58
CA ARG A 111 6.88 3.04 -12.20
C ARG A 111 6.77 1.92 -11.16
N LEU A 112 7.52 2.03 -10.05
CA LEU A 112 7.50 1.03 -8.98
C LEU A 112 6.11 0.90 -8.34
N SER A 113 5.47 2.04 -8.03
CA SER A 113 4.11 2.08 -7.45
C SER A 113 3.06 1.35 -8.30
N LYS A 114 3.11 1.51 -9.63
CA LYS A 114 2.18 0.83 -10.56
C LYS A 114 2.29 -0.69 -10.55
N LYS A 115 3.42 -1.22 -10.07
CA LYS A 115 3.68 -2.66 -9.95
C LYS A 115 3.57 -3.19 -8.52
N GLY A 116 3.23 -2.33 -7.55
CA GLY A 116 3.27 -2.71 -6.14
C GLY A 116 4.68 -3.10 -5.67
N ILE A 117 5.72 -2.56 -6.29
CA ILE A 117 7.12 -2.78 -5.88
C ILE A 117 7.48 -1.71 -4.84
N GLU A 118 8.30 -2.08 -3.86
CA GLU A 118 8.85 -1.17 -2.84
C GLU A 118 9.44 0.09 -3.48
N LEU A 119 9.11 1.25 -2.91
CA LEU A 119 9.54 2.55 -3.40
C LEU A 119 10.96 2.88 -2.93
N ILE A 120 11.70 3.65 -3.73
CA ILE A 120 13.02 4.15 -3.35
C ILE A 120 12.93 5.52 -2.70
N SER A 121 13.95 5.90 -1.93
CA SER A 121 14.07 7.23 -1.36
C SER A 121 15.48 7.78 -1.47
N CYS A 122 15.62 9.06 -1.83
CA CYS A 122 16.88 9.79 -1.81
C CYS A 122 17.19 10.45 -0.45
N LYS A 123 16.24 10.37 0.51
CA LYS A 123 16.39 10.89 1.87
C LYS A 123 17.39 10.05 2.67
N SER A 124 18.00 10.66 3.69
CA SER A 124 18.85 9.90 4.63
C SER A 124 18.02 8.90 5.43
N LEU A 125 18.65 7.82 5.92
CA LEU A 125 18.00 6.85 6.80
C LEU A 125 17.38 7.52 8.03
N LYS A 126 18.03 8.54 8.58
CA LYS A 126 17.51 9.33 9.69
C LYS A 126 16.20 10.04 9.35
N ALA A 127 16.12 10.67 8.18
CA ALA A 127 14.90 11.36 7.75
C ALA A 127 13.76 10.36 7.48
N GLN A 128 14.06 9.26 6.78
CA GLN A 128 13.07 8.20 6.55
C GLN A 128 12.57 7.57 7.86
N ARG A 129 13.46 7.40 8.86
CA ARG A 129 13.09 6.89 10.18
C ARG A 129 12.15 7.84 10.92
N ASN A 130 12.42 9.16 10.87
CA ASN A 130 11.55 10.14 11.48
C ASN A 130 10.16 10.13 10.84
N GLU A 131 10.09 10.04 9.51
CA GLU A 131 8.82 9.91 8.78
C GLU A 131 8.06 8.64 9.19
N ALA A 132 8.74 7.50 9.29
CA ALA A 132 8.12 6.26 9.77
C ALA A 132 7.57 6.40 11.20
N LEU A 133 8.28 7.09 12.10
CA LEU A 133 7.81 7.36 13.47
C LEU A 133 6.58 8.30 13.49
N GLU A 134 6.56 9.32 12.63
CA GLU A 134 5.42 10.23 12.48
C GLU A 134 4.18 9.51 11.92
N GLU A 135 4.39 8.54 11.04
CA GLU A 135 3.35 7.66 10.48
C GLU A 135 2.91 6.54 11.44
N GLY A 136 3.60 6.36 12.57
CA GLY A 136 3.34 5.28 13.54
C GLY A 136 3.87 3.90 13.11
N ASP A 137 4.67 3.82 12.04
CA ASP A 137 5.31 2.59 11.56
C ASP A 137 6.62 2.32 12.34
N TYR A 138 6.45 1.84 13.58
CA TYR A 138 7.57 1.55 14.48
C TYR A 138 8.48 0.43 13.96
N LEU A 139 7.92 -0.57 13.27
CA LEU A 139 8.70 -1.66 12.68
C LEU A 139 9.67 -1.14 11.62
N LYS A 140 9.18 -0.29 10.70
CA LYS A 140 10.02 0.33 9.68
C LYS A 140 11.01 1.33 10.28
N ALA A 141 10.60 2.08 11.31
CA ALA A 141 11.51 2.96 12.01
C ALA A 141 12.71 2.21 12.63
N GLU A 142 12.48 1.00 13.18
CA GLU A 142 13.55 0.17 13.72
C GLU A 142 14.40 -0.46 12.62
N MET A 143 13.81 -0.90 11.50
CA MET A 143 14.54 -1.36 10.33
C MET A 143 15.52 -0.28 9.80
N LEU A 144 15.09 0.98 9.79
CA LEU A 144 15.86 2.13 9.32
C LEU A 144 16.91 2.61 10.33
N ASN A 145 16.84 2.16 11.59
CA ASN A 145 17.74 2.53 12.67
C ASN A 145 19.11 1.83 12.54
N ARG A 146 19.88 2.20 11.51
CA ARG A 146 21.21 1.65 11.23
C ARG A 146 22.09 2.65 10.48
N GLU A 147 23.38 2.35 10.43
CA GLU A 147 24.29 3.11 9.60
C GLU A 147 24.06 2.88 8.09
N PRO A 148 24.31 3.90 7.25
CA PRO A 148 24.28 3.74 5.81
C PRO A 148 25.48 2.91 5.32
N ILE A 149 25.23 2.03 4.37
CA ILE A 149 26.30 1.27 3.70
C ILE A 149 27.03 2.22 2.75
N ASN A 150 28.27 2.56 3.08
CA ASN A 150 29.07 3.47 2.27
C ASN A 150 30.56 3.12 2.36
N ILE A 151 31.23 3.06 1.21
CA ILE A 151 32.67 2.88 1.10
C ILE A 151 33.16 3.48 -0.21
N SER A 152 34.41 3.95 -0.24
CA SER A 152 35.01 4.46 -1.47
C SER A 152 35.27 3.35 -2.49
N SER A 153 35.05 3.64 -3.77
CA SER A 153 35.34 2.69 -4.86
C SER A 153 36.81 2.30 -4.96
N LYS A 154 37.73 3.16 -4.47
CA LYS A 154 39.16 2.87 -4.43
C LYS A 154 39.45 1.70 -3.49
N ILE A 155 38.89 1.73 -2.28
CA ILE A 155 39.07 0.66 -1.29
C ILE A 155 38.45 -0.65 -1.79
N LEU A 156 37.28 -0.60 -2.44
CA LEU A 156 36.60 -1.80 -2.96
C LEU A 156 37.35 -2.51 -4.10
N LYS A 157 38.16 -1.78 -4.88
CA LYS A 157 38.88 -2.32 -6.04
C LYS A 157 40.30 -2.77 -5.71
N GLU A 158 40.84 -2.32 -4.58
CA GLU A 158 42.18 -2.66 -4.15
C GLU A 158 42.19 -4.08 -3.56
N GLU A 159 43.28 -4.81 -3.79
CA GLU A 159 43.45 -6.11 -3.13
C GLU A 159 43.60 -5.92 -1.62
N TYR A 160 42.96 -6.79 -0.84
CA TYR A 160 42.93 -6.69 0.62
C TYR A 160 44.32 -6.53 1.26
N ASN A 161 45.32 -7.27 0.74
CA ASN A 161 46.69 -7.25 1.25
C ASN A 161 47.42 -5.92 0.99
N LYS A 162 46.99 -5.15 -0.03
CA LYS A 162 47.54 -3.85 -0.39
C LYS A 162 46.88 -2.69 0.35
N LEU A 163 45.78 -2.95 1.07
CA LEU A 163 45.11 -1.93 1.87
C LEU A 163 45.93 -1.58 3.13
N SER A 164 45.95 -0.28 3.47
CA SER A 164 46.38 0.16 4.79
C SER A 164 45.46 -0.38 5.89
N ASP A 165 45.90 -0.37 7.14
CA ASP A 165 45.08 -0.83 8.27
C ASP A 165 43.76 -0.05 8.38
N PHE A 166 43.79 1.25 8.07
CA PHE A 166 42.58 2.07 7.95
C PHE A 166 41.66 1.59 6.81
N GLY A 167 42.22 1.23 5.66
CA GLY A 167 41.47 0.68 4.53
C GLY A 167 40.81 -0.65 4.87
N LYS A 168 41.53 -1.55 5.55
CA LYS A 168 41.01 -2.83 6.06
C LYS A 168 39.89 -2.61 7.06
N ALA A 169 40.07 -1.72 8.04
CA ALA A 169 39.04 -1.38 9.02
C ALA A 169 37.76 -0.82 8.35
N LYS A 170 37.92 0.05 7.33
CA LYS A 170 36.77 0.56 6.54
C LYS A 170 36.05 -0.53 5.77
N LEU A 171 36.78 -1.48 5.19
CA LEU A 171 36.19 -2.62 4.50
C LEU A 171 35.42 -3.53 5.46
N SER A 172 35.99 -3.83 6.63
CA SER A 172 35.31 -4.62 7.67
C SER A 172 34.04 -3.93 8.17
N HIS A 173 34.08 -2.61 8.41
CA HIS A 173 32.90 -1.83 8.78
C HIS A 173 31.81 -1.87 7.71
N PHE A 174 32.19 -1.73 6.44
CA PHE A 174 31.26 -1.83 5.31
C PHE A 174 30.56 -3.19 5.25
N GLU A 175 31.30 -4.29 5.42
CA GLU A 175 30.70 -5.63 5.46
C GLU A 175 29.81 -5.85 6.69
N LEU A 176 30.18 -5.29 7.85
CA LEU A 176 29.31 -5.28 9.03
C LEU A 176 28.00 -4.54 8.76
N CYS A 177 28.05 -3.33 8.18
CA CYS A 177 26.84 -2.58 7.82
C CYS A 177 25.94 -3.35 6.83
N LYS A 178 26.52 -4.09 5.88
CA LYS A 178 25.75 -4.96 4.97
C LYS A 178 25.03 -6.08 5.72
N LYS A 179 25.71 -6.74 6.66
CA LYS A 179 25.10 -7.79 7.50
C LYS A 179 23.97 -7.22 8.36
N ILE A 180 24.21 -6.09 9.05
CA ILE A 180 23.19 -5.42 9.86
C ILE A 180 21.98 -5.03 9.02
N LYS A 181 22.18 -4.48 7.82
CA LYS A 181 21.08 -4.15 6.91
C LYS A 181 20.24 -5.40 6.60
N LYS A 182 20.89 -6.51 6.23
CA LYS A 182 20.20 -7.75 5.87
C LYS A 182 19.38 -8.30 7.04
N ILE A 183 19.96 -8.37 8.24
CA ILE A 183 19.27 -8.82 9.46
C ILE A 183 18.05 -7.94 9.73
N LYS A 184 18.20 -6.61 9.70
CA LYS A 184 17.09 -5.69 9.96
C LYS A 184 15.97 -5.79 8.93
N GLU A 185 16.31 -6.01 7.65
CA GLU A 185 15.31 -6.22 6.58
C GLU A 185 14.58 -7.57 6.73
N GLU A 186 15.27 -8.61 7.20
CA GLU A 186 14.67 -9.91 7.51
C GLU A 186 13.75 -9.83 8.74
N GLU A 187 14.22 -9.22 9.83
CA GLU A 187 13.41 -8.96 11.04
C GLU A 187 12.16 -8.14 10.72
N TYR A 188 12.29 -7.09 9.90
CA TYR A 188 11.15 -6.29 9.47
C TYR A 188 10.11 -7.12 8.72
N LYS A 189 10.54 -7.98 7.79
CA LYS A 189 9.63 -8.84 7.02
C LYS A 189 8.90 -9.84 7.90
N ILE A 190 9.60 -10.47 8.84
CA ILE A 190 9.03 -11.44 9.77
C ILE A 190 7.96 -10.75 10.62
N LYS A 191 8.34 -9.66 11.32
CA LYS A 191 7.42 -8.94 12.21
C LYS A 191 6.24 -8.32 11.46
N SER A 192 6.45 -7.79 10.26
CA SER A 192 5.34 -7.25 9.45
C SER A 192 4.35 -8.34 9.04
N THR A 193 4.85 -9.55 8.79
CA THR A 193 3.99 -10.71 8.44
C THR A 193 3.24 -11.20 9.67
N GLU A 194 3.88 -11.24 10.84
CA GLU A 194 3.26 -11.58 12.13
C GLU A 194 2.14 -10.58 12.47
N ASP A 195 2.40 -9.27 12.36
CA ASP A 195 1.40 -8.23 12.60
C ASP A 195 0.21 -8.34 11.63
N GLU A 196 0.44 -8.64 10.34
CA GLU A 196 -0.64 -8.86 9.37
C GLU A 196 -1.49 -10.09 9.73
N GLN A 197 -0.85 -11.19 10.16
CA GLN A 197 -1.55 -12.40 10.59
C GLN A 197 -2.36 -12.17 11.86
N LEU A 198 -1.79 -11.47 12.85
CA LEU A 198 -2.47 -11.11 14.09
C LEU A 198 -3.71 -10.25 13.82
N ASN A 199 -3.56 -9.17 13.05
CA ASN A 199 -4.68 -8.31 12.68
C ASN A 199 -5.81 -9.09 11.97
N LYS A 200 -5.43 -10.04 11.11
CA LYS A 200 -6.40 -10.91 10.43
C LYS A 200 -7.07 -11.88 11.39
N LYS A 201 -6.33 -12.42 12.36
CA LYS A 201 -6.86 -13.30 13.41
C LYS A 201 -7.87 -12.54 14.27
N GLU A 202 -7.51 -11.35 14.76
CA GLU A 202 -8.39 -10.47 15.53
C GLU A 202 -9.70 -10.17 14.78
N PHE A 203 -9.61 -9.74 13.52
CA PHE A 203 -10.79 -9.48 12.69
C PHE A 203 -11.70 -10.71 12.54
N LEU A 204 -11.13 -11.90 12.33
CA LEU A 204 -11.90 -13.13 12.21
C LEU A 204 -12.55 -13.54 13.54
N THR A 205 -11.86 -13.32 14.66
CA THR A 205 -12.38 -13.56 16.01
C THR A 205 -13.56 -12.64 16.31
N GLU A 206 -13.46 -11.34 16.03
CA GLU A 206 -14.58 -10.39 16.20
C GLU A 206 -15.80 -10.78 15.36
N GLU A 207 -15.59 -11.19 14.11
CA GLU A 207 -16.69 -11.65 13.25
C GLU A 207 -17.33 -12.95 13.77
N LEU A 208 -16.53 -13.82 14.37
CA LEU A 208 -17.00 -15.07 14.97
C LEU A 208 -17.84 -14.81 16.22
N GLU A 209 -17.39 -13.91 17.11
CA GLU A 209 -18.15 -13.48 18.29
C GLU A 209 -19.52 -12.91 17.92
N LYS A 210 -19.59 -12.06 16.88
CA LYS A 210 -20.88 -11.53 16.38
C LYS A 210 -21.82 -12.63 15.88
N VAL A 211 -21.28 -13.64 15.19
CA VAL A 211 -22.07 -14.78 14.69
C VAL A 211 -22.58 -15.64 15.85
N GLN A 212 -21.72 -15.93 16.82
CA GLN A 212 -22.10 -16.68 18.03
C GLN A 212 -23.15 -15.94 18.86
N ALA A 213 -22.99 -14.62 19.03
CA ALA A 213 -24.00 -13.79 19.68
C ALA A 213 -25.36 -13.82 18.95
N SER A 214 -25.34 -13.83 17.61
CA SER A 214 -26.57 -13.95 16.80
C SER A 214 -27.21 -15.33 16.94
N LEU A 215 -26.41 -16.40 16.96
CA LEU A 215 -26.86 -17.78 17.15
C LEU A 215 -27.44 -18.02 18.56
N GLY A 216 -26.88 -17.36 19.58
CA GLY A 216 -27.40 -17.41 20.95
C GLY A 216 -28.63 -16.53 21.18
N ASN A 217 -28.94 -15.61 20.26
CA ASN A 217 -30.05 -14.68 20.40
C ASN A 217 -31.36 -15.31 19.89
N ILE A 218 -32.09 -15.93 20.83
CA ILE A 218 -33.38 -16.59 20.56
C ILE A 218 -34.40 -15.62 19.95
N ALA A 219 -34.44 -14.36 20.39
CA ALA A 219 -35.38 -13.36 19.87
C ALA A 219 -35.07 -12.99 18.41
N LEU A 220 -33.79 -12.82 18.07
CA LEU A 220 -33.36 -12.59 16.69
C LEU A 220 -33.73 -13.77 15.78
N ILE A 221 -33.48 -14.99 16.22
CA ILE A 221 -33.80 -16.20 15.47
C ILE A 221 -35.32 -16.30 15.25
N GLN A 222 -36.11 -16.01 16.29
CA GLN A 222 -37.56 -15.95 16.20
C GLN A 222 -38.01 -14.92 15.16
N GLU A 223 -37.47 -13.71 15.18
CA GLU A 223 -37.82 -12.67 14.21
C GLU A 223 -37.44 -13.05 12.77
N GLU A 224 -36.24 -13.57 12.54
CA GLU A 224 -35.83 -14.02 11.20
C GLU A 224 -36.71 -15.17 10.69
N ALA A 225 -37.10 -16.11 11.56
CA ALA A 225 -38.00 -17.19 11.20
C ALA A 225 -39.39 -16.66 10.79
N LEU A 226 -39.94 -15.70 11.55
CA LEU A 226 -41.20 -15.05 11.24
C LEU A 226 -41.14 -14.30 9.90
N GLU A 227 -40.02 -13.65 9.59
CA GLU A 227 -39.78 -13.02 8.29
C GLU A 227 -39.74 -14.03 7.14
N LEU A 228 -39.08 -15.18 7.33
CA LEU A 228 -39.02 -16.23 6.32
C LEU A 228 -40.41 -16.81 6.02
N VAL A 229 -41.16 -17.18 7.06
CA VAL A 229 -42.52 -17.75 6.91
C VAL A 229 -43.47 -16.73 6.28
N SER A 230 -43.39 -15.46 6.68
CA SER A 230 -44.19 -14.37 6.12
C SER A 230 -43.75 -13.88 4.74
N LYS A 231 -42.61 -14.36 4.22
CA LYS A 231 -41.99 -13.87 2.98
C LYS A 231 -41.69 -12.38 3.02
N GLY A 232 -41.16 -11.88 4.13
CA GLY A 232 -40.74 -10.48 4.29
C GLY A 232 -41.84 -9.52 4.78
N LYS A 233 -43.01 -10.04 5.19
CA LYS A 233 -44.20 -9.23 5.48
C LYS A 233 -44.46 -9.05 6.97
N TYR A 234 -43.82 -9.81 7.84
CA TYR A 234 -44.17 -9.85 9.26
C TYR A 234 -43.91 -8.50 9.95
N ARG A 235 -42.68 -7.97 9.89
CA ARG A 235 -42.28 -6.69 10.52
C ARG A 235 -43.06 -5.51 9.98
N SER A 236 -43.28 -5.44 8.67
CA SER A 236 -44.07 -4.35 8.07
C SER A 236 -45.51 -4.39 8.55
N SER A 237 -46.11 -5.57 8.62
CA SER A 237 -47.48 -5.77 9.14
C SER A 237 -47.58 -5.49 10.65
N LEU A 238 -46.59 -5.90 11.44
CA LEU A 238 -46.52 -5.63 12.88
C LEU A 238 -46.42 -4.12 13.14
N LYS A 239 -45.53 -3.43 12.43
CA LYS A 239 -45.37 -1.98 12.54
C LYS A 239 -46.64 -1.22 12.15
N GLU A 240 -47.31 -1.65 11.07
CA GLU A 240 -48.59 -1.07 10.66
C GLU A 240 -49.67 -1.31 11.73
N PHE A 241 -49.72 -2.52 12.29
CA PHE A 241 -50.67 -2.87 13.35
C PHE A 241 -50.44 -2.06 14.63
N GLU A 242 -49.19 -1.85 15.05
CA GLU A 242 -48.84 -1.00 16.21
C GLU A 242 -49.30 0.44 16.01
N VAL A 243 -49.04 1.02 14.84
CA VAL A 243 -49.51 2.39 14.50
C VAL A 243 -51.03 2.47 14.54
N LEU A 244 -51.74 1.52 13.92
CA LEU A 244 -53.20 1.49 13.94
C LEU A 244 -53.76 1.25 15.34
N SER A 245 -53.06 0.48 16.18
CA SER A 245 -53.44 0.23 17.58
C SER A 245 -53.36 1.50 18.41
N ILE A 246 -52.33 2.32 18.20
CA ILE A 246 -52.20 3.64 18.81
C ILE A 246 -53.32 4.55 18.31
N GLN A 247 -53.49 4.69 16.98
CA GLN A 247 -54.53 5.54 16.39
C GLN A 247 -55.94 5.20 16.92
N LYS A 248 -56.25 3.91 17.04
CA LYS A 248 -57.51 3.42 17.61
C LYS A 248 -57.77 3.91 19.04
N ALA A 249 -56.72 4.12 19.84
CA ALA A 249 -56.83 4.58 21.22
C ALA A 249 -57.05 6.10 21.34
N PHE A 250 -56.62 6.88 20.34
CA PHE A 250 -56.62 8.35 20.39
C PHE A 250 -57.69 9.03 19.52
N ILE A 251 -58.19 8.34 18.51
CA ILE A 251 -59.12 8.90 17.51
C ILE A 251 -60.57 8.49 17.84
N SER A 252 -61.55 9.30 17.44
CA SER A 252 -62.96 8.99 17.67
C SER A 252 -63.42 7.72 16.93
N LYS A 253 -64.48 7.09 17.44
CA LYS A 253 -65.03 5.84 16.87
C LYS A 253 -65.43 5.99 15.40
N ASP A 254 -65.96 7.16 15.04
CA ASP A 254 -66.41 7.48 13.68
C ASP A 254 -65.23 7.72 12.75
N GLU A 255 -64.17 8.41 13.21
CA GLU A 255 -62.95 8.63 12.42
C GLU A 255 -62.15 7.31 12.22
N PHE A 256 -62.13 6.41 13.21
CA PHE A 256 -61.47 5.11 13.08
C PHE A 256 -62.25 4.10 12.21
N SER A 257 -63.50 4.38 11.87
CA SER A 257 -64.37 3.46 11.11
C SER A 257 -63.74 3.01 9.78
N LEU A 258 -63.05 3.91 9.09
CA LEU A 258 -62.37 3.67 7.81
C LEU A 258 -61.13 2.77 7.94
N LEU A 259 -60.47 2.74 9.09
CA LEU A 259 -59.27 1.94 9.35
C LEU A 259 -59.57 0.59 10.03
N ARG A 260 -60.82 0.41 10.51
CA ARG A 260 -61.23 -0.74 11.31
C ARG A 260 -61.05 -2.07 10.60
N LEU A 261 -61.38 -2.15 9.31
CA LEU A 261 -61.23 -3.36 8.51
C LEU A 261 -59.75 -3.76 8.41
N ARG A 262 -58.88 -2.82 8.05
CA ARG A 262 -57.44 -3.05 7.96
C ARG A 262 -56.83 -3.49 9.30
N TYR A 263 -57.24 -2.85 10.40
CA TYR A 263 -56.83 -3.24 11.75
C TYR A 263 -57.24 -4.68 12.08
N GLN A 264 -58.47 -5.09 11.73
CA GLN A 264 -58.94 -6.46 11.97
C GLN A 264 -58.21 -7.49 11.10
N GLU A 265 -57.94 -7.16 9.84
CA GLU A 265 -57.16 -8.01 8.94
C GLU A 265 -55.75 -8.24 9.47
N LEU A 266 -55.05 -7.16 9.86
CA LEU A 266 -53.70 -7.24 10.43
C LEU A 266 -53.70 -7.99 11.76
N LYS A 267 -54.69 -7.76 12.62
CA LYS A 267 -54.82 -8.48 13.88
C LYS A 267 -54.95 -9.99 13.63
N ARG A 268 -55.88 -10.40 12.76
CA ARG A 268 -56.08 -11.81 12.42
C ARG A 268 -54.80 -12.42 11.83
N TYR A 269 -54.17 -11.70 10.89
CA TYR A 269 -52.91 -12.12 10.28
C TYR A 269 -51.81 -12.35 11.32
N LEU A 270 -51.63 -11.45 12.29
CA LEU A 270 -50.62 -11.59 13.35
C LEU A 270 -51.01 -12.66 14.38
N ASP A 271 -52.29 -12.76 14.74
CA ASP A 271 -52.81 -13.80 15.65
C ASP A 271 -52.61 -15.21 15.07
N ASP A 272 -52.68 -15.37 13.75
CA ASP A 272 -52.44 -16.64 13.05
C ASP A 272 -51.01 -17.16 13.32
N PHE A 273 -49.99 -16.29 13.39
CA PHE A 273 -48.61 -16.69 13.74
C PHE A 273 -48.48 -17.23 15.17
N ASN A 274 -49.43 -16.92 16.07
CA ASN A 274 -49.43 -17.40 17.44
C ASN A 274 -50.35 -18.62 17.64
N THR A 275 -51.45 -18.72 16.89
CA THR A 275 -52.54 -19.66 17.18
C THR A 275 -52.67 -20.79 16.15
N ASN A 276 -52.23 -20.57 14.92
CA ASN A 276 -52.37 -21.57 13.85
C ASN A 276 -51.28 -22.64 13.95
N LYS A 277 -51.67 -23.89 14.22
CA LYS A 277 -50.74 -25.03 14.37
C LYS A 277 -49.86 -25.27 13.15
N TYR A 278 -50.39 -25.06 11.94
CA TYR A 278 -49.62 -25.26 10.71
C TYR A 278 -48.52 -24.20 10.60
N ILE A 279 -48.86 -22.92 10.83
CA ILE A 279 -47.90 -21.81 10.79
C ILE A 279 -46.85 -21.97 11.88
N GLN A 280 -47.23 -22.39 13.09
CA GLN A 280 -46.29 -22.69 14.18
C GLN A 280 -45.26 -23.77 13.79
N SER A 281 -45.70 -24.84 13.11
CA SER A 281 -44.79 -25.86 12.61
C SER A 281 -43.81 -25.31 11.57
N GLU A 282 -44.28 -24.44 10.66
CA GLU A 282 -43.40 -23.78 9.68
C GLU A 282 -42.40 -22.82 10.32
N ILE A 283 -42.80 -22.13 11.40
CA ILE A 283 -41.91 -21.24 12.17
C ILE A 283 -40.79 -22.05 12.83
N GLU A 284 -41.10 -23.19 13.47
CA GLU A 284 -40.06 -24.04 14.08
C GLU A 284 -39.07 -24.58 13.05
N GLU A 285 -39.54 -25.02 11.88
CA GLU A 285 -38.65 -25.42 10.78
C GLU A 285 -37.79 -24.25 10.28
N ALA A 286 -38.38 -23.05 10.18
CA ALA A 286 -37.65 -21.85 9.78
C ALA A 286 -36.58 -21.44 10.81
N LYS A 287 -36.83 -21.61 12.11
CA LYS A 287 -35.82 -21.37 13.16
C LYS A 287 -34.60 -22.26 13.00
N GLU A 288 -34.81 -23.56 12.74
CA GLU A 288 -33.71 -24.49 12.51
C GLU A 288 -32.89 -24.09 11.28
N LYS A 289 -33.54 -23.70 10.17
CA LYS A 289 -32.86 -23.17 8.98
C LYS A 289 -32.04 -21.91 9.27
N VAL A 290 -32.57 -21.00 10.08
CA VAL A 290 -31.85 -19.79 10.51
C VAL A 290 -30.62 -20.15 11.35
N LYS A 291 -30.75 -21.07 12.31
CA LYS A 291 -29.62 -21.57 13.12
C LYS A 291 -28.57 -22.23 12.24
N GLU A 292 -28.96 -23.13 11.34
CA GLU A 292 -28.05 -23.79 10.40
C GLU A 292 -27.25 -22.79 9.56
N LYS A 293 -27.89 -21.73 9.06
CA LYS A 293 -27.22 -20.64 8.34
C LYS A 293 -26.12 -19.98 9.18
N TYR A 294 -26.39 -19.71 10.46
CA TYR A 294 -25.40 -19.15 11.38
C TYR A 294 -24.27 -20.15 11.70
N ILE A 295 -24.60 -21.42 11.95
CA ILE A 295 -23.62 -22.50 12.18
C ILE A 295 -22.68 -22.68 10.98
N VAL A 296 -23.22 -22.66 9.76
CA VAL A 296 -22.40 -22.73 8.53
C VAL A 296 -21.43 -21.55 8.44
N LYS A 297 -21.89 -20.34 8.81
CA LYS A 297 -21.04 -19.15 8.83
C LYS A 297 -19.95 -19.25 9.90
N GLU A 298 -20.29 -19.71 11.10
CA GLU A 298 -19.36 -19.96 12.21
C GLU A 298 -18.27 -20.96 11.80
N ASN A 299 -18.65 -22.13 11.29
CA ASN A 299 -17.72 -23.16 10.83
C ASN A 299 -16.78 -22.64 9.74
N LYS A 300 -17.27 -21.77 8.84
CA LYS A 300 -16.42 -21.14 7.81
C LYS A 300 -15.38 -20.19 8.40
N LEU A 301 -15.71 -19.49 9.48
CA LEU A 301 -14.79 -18.60 10.19
C LEU A 301 -13.76 -19.42 11.00
N LEU A 302 -14.20 -20.43 11.75
CA LEU A 302 -13.34 -21.36 12.49
C LEU A 302 -12.30 -22.01 11.57
N ASN A 303 -12.73 -22.54 10.41
CA ASN A 303 -11.81 -23.12 9.43
C ASN A 303 -10.76 -22.13 8.90
N LYS A 304 -11.07 -20.83 8.85
CA LYS A 304 -10.08 -19.81 8.46
C LYS A 304 -9.09 -19.54 9.59
N LEU A 305 -9.53 -19.52 10.85
CA LEU A 305 -8.68 -19.36 12.02
C LEU A 305 -7.71 -20.54 12.18
N VAL A 306 -8.21 -21.77 12.10
CA VAL A 306 -7.37 -22.99 12.16
C VAL A 306 -6.27 -22.95 11.10
N ARG A 307 -6.57 -22.52 9.87
CA ARG A 307 -5.56 -22.39 8.80
C ARG A 307 -4.50 -21.32 9.06
N ILE A 308 -4.79 -20.31 9.89
CA ILE A 308 -3.79 -19.31 10.31
C ILE A 308 -2.88 -19.95 11.36
N GLU A 309 -3.45 -20.62 12.35
CA GLU A 309 -2.69 -21.31 13.42
C GLU A 309 -1.80 -22.44 12.86
N GLU A 310 -2.31 -23.26 11.93
CA GLU A 310 -1.51 -24.27 11.23
C GLU A 310 -0.34 -23.70 10.41
N LYS A 311 -0.40 -22.41 10.03
CA LYS A 311 0.72 -21.74 9.36
C LYS A 311 1.74 -21.25 10.36
N GLU A 312 1.30 -20.72 11.51
CA GLU A 312 2.15 -20.31 12.63
C GLU A 312 2.97 -21.49 13.18
N ASP A 313 2.33 -22.65 13.38
CA ASP A 313 3.01 -23.86 13.87
C ASP A 313 4.07 -24.36 12.88
N ARG A 314 3.76 -24.39 11.58
CA ARG A 314 4.72 -24.77 10.53
C ARG A 314 5.90 -23.81 10.40
N THR A 315 5.71 -22.52 10.69
CA THR A 315 6.81 -21.56 10.72
C THR A 315 7.68 -21.72 11.97
N ASN A 316 7.10 -22.14 13.11
CA ASN A 316 7.84 -22.37 14.35
C ASN A 316 8.62 -23.69 14.36
N GLU A 317 8.15 -24.74 13.67
CA GLU A 317 8.86 -26.03 13.55
C GLU A 317 10.09 -25.97 12.61
N CYS A 318 10.22 -24.92 11.80
CA CYS A 318 11.27 -24.80 10.79
C CYS A 318 12.44 -23.87 11.20
N CYS A 319 12.40 -23.31 12.41
CA CYS A 319 13.45 -22.48 13.03
C CYS A 319 14.20 -23.26 14.12
#